data_AF-M8B2L8-F1
#
_entry.id   AF-M8B2L8-F1
#
_cell.length_a   1.000
_cell.length_b   1.000
_cell.length_c   1.000
_cell.angle_alpha   90.00
_cell.angle_beta   90.00
_cell.angle_gamma   90.00
#
_symmetry.space_group_name_H-M   'P 1'
#
loop_
_entity.id
_entity.type
_entity.pdbx_description
1 polymer ?
#
loop_
_entity_poly.entity_id
_entity_poly.type
_entity_poly.pdbx_seq_one_letter_code
_entity_poly.pdbx_strand_id
1 'polypeptide(L)'
;MVKSRAAAVQELRERFAAGQTRPAEWRAAQLRGVLRMATEMEAEICDALHADLGKPKTEAHVHELSLIKSSCLFALKNLKKWMKPQKVPAKLMNFPSTARITPEPLGLVLVISAWNYPLWNINRGRSSTKKLPKNWEQPLAGACMQHVCMSHEIDIWTTL
;
A
#
# COMPACT_ATOMS: atom_id res chain seq x y z
N MET A 1 6.06 -19.62 13.53
CA MET A 1 7.33 -19.81 12.81
C MET A 1 7.47 -18.67 11.81
N VAL A 2 8.38 -17.72 12.04
CA VAL A 2 8.54 -16.54 11.17
C VAL A 2 9.28 -16.98 9.90
N LYS A 3 8.66 -16.84 8.72
CA LYS A 3 9.29 -17.14 7.42
C LYS A 3 10.54 -16.26 7.23
N SER A 4 11.57 -16.80 6.56
CA SER A 4 12.73 -15.98 6.20
C SER A 4 12.31 -14.87 5.24
N ARG A 5 12.98 -13.70 5.31
CA ARG A 5 12.65 -12.55 4.44
C ARG A 5 12.72 -12.91 2.95
N ALA A 6 13.71 -13.72 2.58
CA ALA A 6 13.86 -14.22 1.21
C ALA A 6 12.69 -15.13 0.80
N ALA A 7 12.24 -16.03 1.68
CA ALA A 7 11.11 -16.90 1.40
C ALA A 7 9.79 -16.11 1.25
N ALA A 8 9.58 -15.08 2.08
CA ALA A 8 8.41 -14.21 1.97
C ALA A 8 8.37 -13.45 0.63
N VAL A 9 9.50 -12.87 0.22
CA VAL A 9 9.61 -12.16 -1.07
C VAL A 9 9.37 -13.10 -2.25
N GLN A 10 9.88 -14.33 -2.16
CA GLN A 10 9.70 -15.33 -3.21
C GLN A 10 8.23 -15.73 -3.37
N GLU A 11 7.52 -15.97 -2.28
CA GLU A 11 6.08 -16.28 -2.31
C GLU A 11 5.26 -15.15 -2.93
N LEU A 12 5.53 -13.89 -2.57
CA LEU A 12 4.84 -12.74 -3.16
C LEU A 12 5.07 -12.65 -4.67
N ARG A 13 6.30 -12.93 -5.12
CA ARG A 13 6.64 -12.97 -6.55
C ARG A 13 5.88 -14.08 -7.28
N GLU A 14 5.78 -15.26 -6.68
CA GLU A 14 5.04 -16.39 -7.25
C GLU A 14 3.54 -16.11 -7.36
N ARG A 15 2.93 -15.52 -6.32
CA ARG A 15 1.52 -15.10 -6.34
C ARG A 15 1.25 -14.04 -7.41
N PHE A 16 2.16 -13.07 -7.56
CA PHE A 16 2.07 -12.09 -8.63
C PHE A 16 2.17 -12.74 -10.01
N ALA A 17 3.16 -13.63 -10.21
CA ALA A 17 3.36 -14.34 -11.47
C ALA A 17 2.16 -15.22 -11.83
N ALA A 18 1.50 -15.83 -10.84
CA ALA A 18 0.26 -16.58 -11.01
C ALA A 18 -0.96 -15.71 -11.36
N GLY A 19 -0.83 -14.37 -11.37
CA GLY A 19 -1.90 -13.45 -11.74
C GLY A 19 -2.98 -13.28 -10.68
N GLN A 20 -2.77 -13.77 -9.45
CA GLN A 20 -3.76 -13.73 -8.38
C GLN A 20 -4.15 -12.30 -7.96
N THR A 21 -3.26 -11.33 -8.18
CA THR A 21 -3.45 -9.91 -7.82
C THR A 21 -4.12 -9.07 -8.93
N ARG A 22 -4.40 -9.68 -10.10
CA ARG A 22 -5.03 -9.01 -11.25
C ARG A 22 -6.50 -8.64 -11.03
N PRO A 23 -7.37 -9.51 -10.45
CA PRO A 23 -8.79 -9.21 -10.30
C PRO A 23 -9.05 -7.99 -9.41
N ALA A 24 -10.05 -7.19 -9.79
CA ALA A 24 -10.45 -6.02 -9.02
C ALA A 24 -11.00 -6.41 -7.63
N GLU A 25 -11.64 -7.58 -7.55
CA GLU A 25 -12.20 -8.17 -6.34
C GLU A 25 -11.12 -8.45 -5.31
N TRP A 26 -9.98 -9.00 -5.76
CA TRP A 26 -8.84 -9.29 -4.90
C TRP A 26 -8.26 -8.00 -4.32
N ARG A 27 -8.02 -6.99 -5.17
CA ARG A 27 -7.51 -5.68 -4.73
C ARG A 27 -8.48 -4.98 -3.77
N ALA A 28 -9.78 -5.07 -4.04
CA ALA A 28 -10.81 -4.53 -3.15
C ALA A 28 -10.86 -5.29 -1.81
N ALA A 29 -10.63 -6.59 -1.80
CA ALA A 29 -10.55 -7.38 -0.57
C ALA A 29 -9.36 -6.94 0.29
N GLN A 30 -8.19 -6.70 -0.31
CA GLN A 30 -7.02 -6.18 0.41
C GLN A 30 -7.27 -4.78 0.99
N LEU A 31 -7.83 -3.86 0.20
CA LEU A 31 -8.22 -2.52 0.68
C LEU A 31 -9.20 -2.58 1.86
N ARG A 32 -10.17 -3.49 1.83
CA ARG A 32 -11.07 -3.72 2.96
C ARG A 32 -10.36 -4.33 4.16
N GLY A 33 -9.36 -5.18 3.94
CA GLY A 33 -8.50 -5.73 4.99
C GLY A 33 -7.76 -4.62 5.75
N VAL A 34 -7.14 -3.69 5.02
CA VAL A 34 -6.48 -2.52 5.63
C VAL A 34 -7.48 -1.67 6.41
N LEU A 35 -8.65 -1.42 5.85
CA LEU A 35 -9.69 -0.65 6.52
C LEU A 35 -10.17 -1.32 7.81
N ARG A 36 -10.35 -2.64 7.82
CA ARG A 36 -10.70 -3.41 9.01
C ARG A 36 -9.60 -3.32 10.06
N MET A 37 -8.36 -3.61 9.69
CA MET A 37 -7.21 -3.52 10.59
C MET A 37 -7.10 -2.12 11.23
N ALA A 38 -7.21 -1.05 10.44
CA ALA A 38 -7.16 0.31 10.94
C ALA A 38 -8.35 0.70 11.84
N THR A 39 -9.44 -0.07 11.81
CA THR A 39 -10.63 0.17 12.64
C THR A 39 -10.61 -0.69 13.91
N GLU A 40 -10.26 -1.96 13.77
CA GLU A 40 -10.24 -2.94 14.86
C GLU A 40 -9.04 -2.72 15.78
N MET A 41 -7.89 -2.32 15.25
CA MET A 41 -6.64 -2.12 16.01
C MET A 41 -6.36 -0.65 16.30
N GLU A 42 -7.39 0.19 16.35
CA GLU A 42 -7.24 1.65 16.44
C GLU A 42 -6.52 2.07 17.73
N ALA A 43 -6.90 1.46 18.86
CA ALA A 43 -6.35 1.77 20.17
C ALA A 43 -4.87 1.34 20.24
N GLU A 44 -4.57 0.13 19.79
CA GLU A 44 -3.22 -0.45 19.78
C GLU A 44 -2.28 0.37 18.89
N ILE A 45 -2.76 0.82 17.73
CA ILE A 45 -2.00 1.70 16.83
C ILE A 45 -1.73 3.05 17.50
N CYS A 46 -2.73 3.66 18.13
CA CYS A 46 -2.55 4.93 18.84
C CYS A 46 -1.57 4.80 20.01
N ASP A 47 -1.67 3.71 20.78
CA ASP A 47 -0.79 3.45 21.93
C ASP A 47 0.65 3.20 21.48
N ALA A 48 0.87 2.46 20.40
CA ALA A 48 2.19 2.30 19.81
C ALA A 48 2.77 3.65 19.33
N LEU A 49 1.98 4.45 18.60
CA LEU A 49 2.43 5.78 18.15
C LEU A 49 2.73 6.72 19.32
N HIS A 50 1.98 6.63 20.41
CA HIS A 50 2.26 7.38 21.63
C HIS A 50 3.57 6.92 22.28
N ALA A 51 3.80 5.61 22.39
CA ALA A 51 5.02 5.06 22.95
C ALA A 51 6.27 5.43 22.13
N ASP A 52 6.16 5.45 20.80
CA ASP A 52 7.29 5.70 19.91
C ASP A 52 7.59 7.18 19.66
N LEU A 53 6.55 8.00 19.54
CA LEU A 53 6.67 9.40 19.09
C LEU A 53 6.17 10.40 20.14
N GLY A 54 5.61 9.95 21.26
CA GLY A 54 4.98 10.81 22.26
C GLY A 54 3.71 11.52 21.76
N LYS A 55 3.20 11.16 20.57
CA LYS A 55 2.06 11.84 19.96
C LYS A 55 0.79 11.66 20.80
N PRO A 56 0.01 12.71 21.07
CA PRO A 56 -1.32 12.56 21.68
C PRO A 56 -2.21 11.65 20.84
N LYS A 57 -3.07 10.85 21.50
CA LYS A 57 -3.97 9.90 20.82
C LYS A 57 -4.86 10.56 19.77
N THR A 58 -5.33 11.78 20.05
CA THR A 58 -6.14 12.57 19.12
C THR A 58 -5.38 12.94 17.84
N GLU A 59 -4.11 13.33 17.97
CA GLU A 59 -3.25 13.66 16.84
C GLU A 59 -2.92 12.41 16.01
N ALA A 60 -2.58 11.30 16.68
CA ALA A 60 -2.35 10.01 16.03
C ALA A 60 -3.59 9.53 15.24
N HIS A 61 -4.79 9.67 15.82
CA HIS A 61 -6.03 9.29 15.16
C HIS A 61 -6.32 10.15 13.92
N VAL A 62 -6.20 11.48 14.04
CA VAL A 62 -6.52 12.40 12.94
C VAL A 62 -5.49 12.30 11.81
N HIS A 63 -4.20 12.26 12.13
CA HIS A 63 -3.14 12.35 11.13
C HIS A 63 -2.68 11.00 10.56
N GLU A 64 -2.93 9.88 11.21
CA GLU A 64 -2.51 8.56 10.69
C GLU A 64 -3.73 7.74 10.28
N LEU A 65 -4.62 7.46 11.24
CA LEU A 65 -5.74 6.53 11.04
C LEU A 65 -6.81 7.10 10.12
N SER A 66 -7.28 8.32 10.37
CA SER A 66 -8.32 8.96 9.55
C SER A 66 -7.87 9.10 8.09
N LEU A 67 -6.60 9.43 7.88
CA LEU A 67 -6.01 9.57 6.55
C LEU A 67 -5.92 8.24 5.80
N ILE A 68 -5.51 7.16 6.47
CA ILE A 68 -5.52 5.80 5.88
C ILE A 68 -6.94 5.37 5.52
N LYS A 69 -7.89 5.49 6.48
CA LYS A 69 -9.28 5.09 6.28
C LYS A 69 -9.89 5.83 5.08
N SER A 70 -9.72 7.16 5.03
CA SER A 70 -10.18 8.00 3.92
C SER A 70 -9.56 7.59 2.58
N SER A 71 -8.25 7.34 2.55
CA SER A 71 -7.55 6.92 1.32
C SER A 71 -8.02 5.55 0.83
N CYS A 72 -8.24 4.60 1.73
CA CYS A 72 -8.78 3.28 1.39
C CYS A 72 -10.20 3.37 0.81
N LEU A 73 -11.07 4.18 1.42
CA LEU A 73 -12.43 4.41 0.94
C LEU A 73 -12.45 5.10 -0.43
N PHE A 74 -11.59 6.11 -0.61
CA PHE A 74 -11.43 6.78 -1.90
C PHE A 74 -10.93 5.80 -2.98
N ALA A 75 -9.97 4.95 -2.63
CA ALA A 75 -9.46 3.93 -3.54
C ALA A 75 -10.53 2.92 -3.93
N LEU A 76 -11.27 2.38 -2.96
CA LEU A 76 -12.37 1.44 -3.21
C LEU A 76 -13.44 2.03 -4.15
N LYS A 77 -13.76 3.32 -3.98
CA LYS A 77 -14.74 4.02 -4.83
C LYS A 77 -14.28 4.16 -6.28
N ASN A 78 -12.98 4.36 -6.52
CA ASN A 78 -12.44 4.66 -7.84
C ASN A 78 -11.75 3.48 -8.52
N LEU A 79 -11.46 2.38 -7.80
CA LEU A 79 -10.70 1.22 -8.29
C LEU A 79 -11.16 0.72 -9.66
N LYS A 80 -12.46 0.48 -9.83
CA LYS A 80 -13.04 0.00 -11.10
C LYS A 80 -12.86 1.00 -12.24
N LYS A 81 -12.93 2.30 -11.96
CA LYS A 81 -12.72 3.36 -12.94
C LYS A 81 -11.27 3.41 -13.38
N TRP A 82 -10.34 3.27 -12.43
CA TRP A 82 -8.91 3.31 -12.69
C TRP A 82 -8.39 2.09 -13.45
N MET A 83 -8.98 0.92 -13.23
CA MET A 83 -8.60 -0.31 -13.96
C MET A 83 -9.18 -0.39 -15.38
N LYS A 84 -10.07 0.52 -15.79
CA LYS A 84 -10.76 0.43 -17.08
C LYS A 84 -9.84 0.90 -18.22
N PRO A 85 -9.70 0.14 -19.32
CA PRO A 85 -8.97 0.60 -20.50
C PRO A 85 -9.57 1.87 -21.08
N GLN A 86 -8.72 2.84 -21.41
CA GLN A 86 -9.12 4.13 -21.99
C GLN A 86 -8.86 4.12 -23.49
N LYS A 87 -9.90 4.39 -24.29
CA LYS A 87 -9.76 4.55 -25.74
C LYS A 87 -9.07 5.89 -26.01
N VAL A 88 -8.06 5.88 -26.86
CA VAL A 88 -7.37 7.10 -27.32
C VAL A 88 -7.55 7.26 -28.82
N PRO A 89 -7.71 8.49 -29.33
CA PRO A 89 -7.86 8.72 -30.76
C PRO A 89 -6.62 8.22 -31.50
N ALA A 90 -6.83 7.34 -32.47
CA ALA A 90 -5.76 6.89 -33.38
C ALA A 90 -5.47 7.99 -34.40
N LYS A 91 -4.20 8.18 -34.76
CA LYS A 91 -3.82 9.10 -35.85
C LYS A 91 -4.46 8.63 -37.16
N LEU A 92 -4.91 9.58 -37.98
CA LEU A 92 -5.58 9.31 -39.26
C LEU A 92 -4.77 8.37 -40.18
N MET A 93 -3.44 8.46 -40.12
CA MET A 93 -2.51 7.61 -40.87
C MET A 93 -2.60 6.12 -40.53
N ASN A 94 -3.14 5.76 -39.36
CA ASN A 94 -3.25 4.37 -38.92
C ASN A 94 -4.69 3.85 -39.07
N PHE A 95 -5.57 4.51 -39.82
CA PHE A 95 -6.93 4.01 -40.05
C PHE A 95 -6.88 2.72 -40.89
N PRO A 96 -7.58 1.62 -40.52
CA PRO A 96 -8.69 1.51 -39.55
C PRO A 96 -8.32 1.00 -38.14
N SER A 97 -7.07 1.17 -37.67
CA SER A 97 -6.67 0.69 -36.33
C SER A 97 -7.30 1.49 -35.18
N THR A 98 -7.47 0.85 -34.02
CA THR A 98 -7.94 1.49 -32.78
C THR A 98 -6.84 1.44 -31.73
N ALA A 99 -6.64 2.54 -30.99
CA ALA A 99 -5.66 2.64 -29.92
C ALA A 99 -6.34 2.68 -28.55
N ARG A 100 -5.76 1.98 -27.56
CA ARG A 100 -6.26 1.91 -26.18
C ARG A 100 -5.09 1.89 -25.21
N ILE A 101 -5.26 2.55 -24.06
CA ILE A 101 -4.34 2.50 -22.93
C ILE A 101 -4.94 1.56 -21.89
N THR A 102 -4.23 0.48 -21.56
CA THR A 102 -4.62 -0.49 -20.54
C THR A 102 -3.66 -0.39 -19.36
N PRO A 103 -4.14 -0.07 -18.14
CA PRO A 103 -3.30 -0.06 -16.95
C PRO A 103 -2.93 -1.48 -16.52
N GLU A 104 -1.63 -1.76 -16.40
CA GLU A 104 -1.12 -3.08 -15.99
C GLU A 104 -0.21 -2.97 -14.75
N PRO A 105 -0.31 -3.93 -13.81
CA PRO A 105 0.52 -3.93 -12.61
C PRO A 105 2.00 -4.14 -12.92
N LEU A 106 2.86 -3.32 -12.30
CA LEU A 106 4.30 -3.32 -12.55
C LEU A 106 5.03 -4.55 -11.96
N GLY A 107 4.44 -5.20 -10.94
CA GLY A 107 5.08 -6.29 -10.20
C GLY A 107 5.09 -6.05 -8.70
N LEU A 108 6.09 -6.64 -8.04
CA LEU A 108 6.31 -6.49 -6.61
C LEU A 108 6.88 -5.10 -6.28
N VAL A 109 6.29 -4.42 -5.30
CA VAL A 109 6.69 -3.08 -4.86
C VAL A 109 7.28 -3.12 -3.47
N LEU A 110 8.39 -2.41 -3.27
CA LEU A 110 8.94 -2.16 -1.95
C LEU A 110 8.52 -0.77 -1.48
N VAL A 111 7.73 -0.70 -0.41
CA VAL A 111 7.32 0.55 0.23
C VAL A 111 8.13 0.74 1.51
N ILE A 112 8.85 1.86 1.60
CA ILE A 112 9.65 2.24 2.78
C ILE A 112 9.12 3.58 3.29
N SER A 113 8.66 3.63 4.55
CA SER A 113 8.16 4.85 5.17
C SER A 113 9.20 5.55 6.04
N ALA A 114 9.01 6.86 6.23
CA ALA A 114 9.76 7.64 7.21
C ALA A 114 9.07 7.61 8.58
N TRP A 115 9.87 7.74 9.64
CA TRP A 115 9.51 7.58 11.05
C TRP A 115 8.53 8.62 11.60
N ASN A 116 8.43 9.79 10.98
CA ASN A 116 7.65 10.91 11.48
C ASN A 116 6.14 10.76 11.27
N TYR A 117 5.75 10.04 10.22
CA TYR A 117 4.36 9.64 9.96
C TYR A 117 4.33 8.23 9.37
N PRO A 118 4.57 7.22 10.21
CA PRO A 118 5.03 5.93 9.73
C PRO A 118 3.90 5.20 8.99
N LEU A 119 2.63 5.50 9.31
CA LEU A 119 1.43 4.93 8.69
C LEU A 119 1.01 5.70 7.42
N TRP A 120 0.95 7.02 7.49
CA TRP A 120 0.62 7.88 6.34
C TRP A 120 1.62 7.76 5.18
N ASN A 121 2.92 7.67 5.49
CA ASN A 121 3.96 7.60 4.45
C ASN A 121 3.87 6.29 3.63
N ILE A 122 3.46 5.18 4.26
CA ILE A 122 3.20 3.90 3.55
C ILE A 122 2.02 4.06 2.59
N ASN A 123 0.96 4.71 3.04
CA ASN A 123 -0.26 4.93 2.25
C ASN A 123 -0.03 5.81 1.00
N ARG A 124 1.06 6.57 0.93
CA ARG A 124 1.36 7.46 -0.22
C ARG A 124 2.19 6.85 -1.34
N GLY A 125 2.73 5.64 -1.19
CA GLY A 125 3.33 4.87 -2.30
C GLY A 125 4.27 5.64 -3.25
N ARG A 126 4.95 6.71 -2.79
CA ARG A 126 5.97 7.39 -3.58
C ARG A 126 7.31 6.78 -3.21
N SER A 127 7.86 6.00 -4.13
CA SER A 127 9.26 5.55 -4.09
C SER A 127 10.19 6.75 -3.89
N SER A 128 10.53 7.06 -2.64
CA SER A 128 11.62 7.96 -2.32
C SER A 128 12.88 7.12 -2.22
N THR A 129 13.60 7.00 -3.32
CA THR A 129 14.98 6.52 -3.33
C THR A 129 15.86 7.56 -2.67
N LYS A 130 15.90 7.61 -1.34
CA LYS A 130 16.94 8.33 -0.58
C LYS A 130 17.66 7.33 0.31
N LYS A 131 18.98 7.21 0.10
CA LYS A 131 19.89 6.42 0.95
C LYS A 131 19.77 6.91 2.39
N LEU A 132 19.40 6.02 3.30
CA LEU A 132 19.41 6.27 4.74
C LEU A 132 20.84 6.10 5.30
N PRO A 133 21.26 6.90 6.28
CA PRO A 133 22.56 6.75 6.95
C PRO A 133 22.62 5.46 7.79
N LYS A 134 23.84 4.91 7.95
CA LYS A 134 24.13 3.55 8.46
C LYS A 134 23.79 3.29 9.94
N ASN A 135 23.37 4.29 10.71
CA ASN A 135 23.26 4.25 12.17
C ASN A 135 21.85 4.60 12.70
N TRP A 136 20.80 4.31 11.92
CA TRP A 136 19.42 4.56 12.33
C TRP A 136 18.84 3.37 13.12
N GLU A 137 18.70 3.51 14.44
CA GLU A 137 17.89 2.58 15.25
C GLU A 137 16.41 2.77 14.91
N GLN A 138 15.71 1.68 14.59
CA GLN A 138 14.29 1.73 14.21
C GLN A 138 13.43 1.81 15.48
N PRO A 139 12.53 2.81 15.62
CA PRO A 139 11.54 2.83 16.69
C PRO A 139 10.67 1.56 16.68
N LEU A 140 10.11 1.18 17.82
CA LEU A 140 9.25 0.00 17.98
C LEU A 140 8.03 0.05 17.05
N ALA A 141 7.53 1.23 16.67
CA ALA A 141 6.46 1.42 15.67
C ALA A 141 6.85 0.88 14.30
N GLY A 142 8.12 1.04 13.92
CA GLY A 142 8.67 0.48 12.68
C GLY A 142 8.73 -1.04 12.72
N ALA A 143 9.06 -1.62 13.88
CA ALA A 143 9.11 -3.06 14.10
C ALA A 143 7.69 -3.69 14.21
N CYS A 144 6.76 -3.01 14.87
CA CYS A 144 5.36 -3.42 15.00
C CYS A 144 4.67 -3.38 13.63
N MET A 145 4.91 -2.35 12.81
CA MET A 145 4.42 -2.33 11.43
C MET A 145 5.12 -3.32 10.52
N GLN A 146 6.42 -3.61 10.68
CA GLN A 146 7.02 -4.73 9.94
C GLN A 146 6.34 -6.05 10.30
N HIS A 147 6.00 -6.29 11.57
CA HIS A 147 5.27 -7.50 11.97
C HIS A 147 3.82 -7.52 11.45
N VAL A 148 3.11 -6.39 11.50
CA VAL A 148 1.69 -6.27 11.09
C VAL A 148 1.54 -6.24 9.55
N CYS A 149 2.39 -5.53 8.82
CA CYS A 149 2.45 -5.56 7.34
C CYS A 149 3.03 -6.87 6.79
N MET A 150 3.89 -7.58 7.53
CA MET A 150 4.28 -8.95 7.13
C MET A 150 3.16 -9.97 7.37
N SER A 151 2.18 -9.64 8.21
CA SER A 151 1.02 -10.50 8.49
C SER A 151 -0.17 -10.21 7.55
N HIS A 152 -0.23 -9.01 6.95
CA HIS A 152 -1.24 -8.63 5.96
C HIS A 152 -0.54 -8.16 4.68
N GLU A 153 -0.63 -8.99 3.63
CA GLU A 153 -0.06 -8.77 2.29
C GLU A 153 -0.66 -7.54 1.59
N ILE A 154 -0.20 -6.35 1.95
CA ILE A 154 -0.70 -5.08 1.41
C ILE A 154 0.12 -4.71 0.17
N ASP A 155 -0.30 -5.26 -0.98
CA ASP A 155 0.24 -4.94 -2.31
C ASP A 155 -0.81 -4.14 -3.10
N ILE A 156 -0.98 -2.86 -2.76
CA ILE A 156 -2.12 -2.04 -3.24
C ILE A 156 -1.71 -0.93 -4.24
N TRP A 157 -0.42 -0.61 -4.41
CA TRP A 157 -0.08 0.64 -5.11
C TRP A 157 1.12 0.53 -6.07
N THR A 158 0.88 0.09 -7.31
CA THR A 158 1.75 0.41 -8.47
C THR A 158 1.03 0.59 -9.79
N THR A 159 -0.29 0.80 -9.79
CA THR A 159 -0.97 1.30 -11.01
C THR A 159 -2.29 1.94 -10.66
N LEU A 160 -2.17 3.14 -10.09
CA LEU A 160 -3.16 4.19 -10.25
C LEU A 160 -2.49 5.38 -10.93
#